data_AF-A0A351NUC3-F1
#
_entry.id   AF-A0A351NUC3-F1
#
_cell.length_a   1.000
_cell.length_b   1.000
_cell.length_c   1.000
_cell.angle_alpha   90.00
_cell.angle_beta   90.00
_cell.angle_gamma   90.00
#
_symmetry.space_group_name_H-M   'P 1'
#
loop_
_entity.id
_entity.type
_entity.pdbx_description
1 polymer ?
#
loop_
_entity_poly.entity_id
_entity_poly.type
_entity_poly.pdbx_seq_one_letter_code
_entity_poly.pdbx_strand_id
1 'polypeptide(L)'
;MISHLYPLYINDVKCGLFDGSLRGFRTALHKLDVAFENLLSVVYREGLIGSTLETDYLVYKGRLAAQTDERFPDPMGLYLNLPVTTICMDEPFLPSVFIDDDL
;
A
#
# COMPACT_ATOMS: atom_id res chain seq x y z
N MET A 1 0.27 -6.69 -17.65
CA MET A 1 -1.12 -6.73 -17.18
C MET A 1 -1.07 -6.66 -15.67
N ILE A 2 -1.71 -5.68 -15.03
CA ILE A 2 -1.79 -5.61 -13.56
C ILE A 2 -2.87 -6.62 -13.15
N SER A 3 -2.49 -7.68 -12.45
CA SER A 3 -3.40 -8.73 -12.04
C SER A 3 -4.19 -8.37 -10.78
N HIS A 4 -3.61 -7.57 -9.88
CA HIS A 4 -4.20 -7.21 -8.59
C HIS A 4 -3.80 -5.79 -8.14
N LEU A 5 -4.68 -5.13 -7.38
CA LEU A 5 -4.39 -3.89 -6.66
C LEU A 5 -4.26 -4.18 -5.17
N TYR A 6 -3.23 -3.61 -4.55
CA TYR A 6 -2.84 -3.85 -3.17
C TYR A 6 -3.17 -2.61 -2.31
N PRO A 7 -3.98 -2.77 -1.26
CA PRO A 7 -4.26 -1.71 -0.32
C PRO A 7 -3.04 -1.29 0.50
N LEU A 8 -2.81 0.01 0.58
CA LEU A 8 -1.83 0.62 1.45
C LEU A 8 -2.54 1.18 2.69
N TYR A 9 -2.10 0.75 3.87
CA TYR A 9 -2.56 1.21 5.17
C TYR A 9 -1.44 1.99 5.86
N ILE A 10 -1.76 3.14 6.43
CA ILE A 10 -0.86 3.91 7.29
C ILE A 10 -1.54 4.12 8.63
N ASN A 11 -0.88 3.69 9.72
CA ASN A 11 -1.45 3.71 11.07
C ASN A 11 -2.86 3.10 11.10
N ASP A 12 -3.02 1.95 10.46
CA ASP A 12 -4.26 1.17 10.35
C ASP A 12 -5.40 1.86 9.54
N VAL A 13 -5.14 3.01 8.90
CA VAL A 13 -6.07 3.68 7.98
C VAL A 13 -5.72 3.35 6.54
N LYS A 14 -6.71 2.93 5.74
CA LYS A 14 -6.52 2.68 4.31
C LYS A 14 -6.27 4.02 3.60
N CYS A 15 -5.09 4.18 3.00
CA CYS A 15 -4.66 5.42 2.39
C CYS A 15 -4.45 5.37 0.88
N GLY A 16 -4.39 4.19 0.27
CA GLY A 16 -4.22 4.12 -1.16
C GLY A 16 -4.27 2.71 -1.72
N LEU A 17 -4.03 2.63 -3.03
CA LEU A 17 -3.91 1.40 -3.80
C LEU A 17 -2.66 1.50 -4.68
N PHE A 18 -2.00 0.38 -4.91
CA PHE A 18 -0.90 0.26 -5.87
C PHE A 18 -0.93 -1.09 -6.58
N ASP A 19 -0.17 -1.22 -7.66
CA ASP A 19 -0.20 -2.36 -8.60
C ASP A 19 0.71 -3.54 -8.21
N GLY A 20 1.27 -3.53 -7.00
CA GLY A 20 2.20 -4.55 -6.53
C GLY A 20 3.64 -4.33 -6.99
N SER A 21 3.93 -3.26 -7.73
CA SER A 21 5.30 -2.90 -8.14
C SER A 21 5.93 -1.90 -7.18
N LEU A 22 7.27 -1.89 -7.12
CA LEU A 22 8.02 -0.88 -6.36
C LEU A 22 7.73 0.55 -6.86
N ARG A 23 7.55 0.71 -8.18
CA ARG A 23 7.21 2.00 -8.79
C ARG A 23 5.82 2.47 -8.39
N GLY A 24 4.84 1.57 -8.42
CA GLY A 24 3.46 1.86 -7.98
C GLY A 24 3.42 2.23 -6.50
N PHE A 25 4.14 1.49 -5.67
CA PHE A 25 4.26 1.78 -4.24
C PHE A 25 4.89 3.16 -3.96
N ARG A 26 6.02 3.50 -4.59
CA ARG A 26 6.63 4.83 -4.47
C ARG A 26 5.70 5.95 -4.91
N THR A 27 4.93 5.71 -5.97
CA THR A 27 3.93 6.66 -6.47
C THR A 27 2.80 6.86 -5.46
N ALA A 28 2.33 5.78 -4.83
CA ALA A 28 1.30 5.86 -3.78
C ALA A 28 1.78 6.64 -2.55
N LEU A 29 3.03 6.42 -2.11
CA LEU A 29 3.62 7.18 -1.00
C LEU A 29 3.80 8.65 -1.33
N HIS A 30 4.25 8.97 -2.54
CA HIS A 30 4.44 10.35 -2.97
C HIS A 30 3.12 11.14 -2.97
N LYS A 31 2.00 10.50 -3.37
CA LYS A 31 0.66 11.10 -3.28
C LYS A 31 0.21 11.36 -1.84
N LEU A 32 0.78 10.65 -0.88
CA LEU A 32 0.49 10.78 0.55
C LEU A 32 1.51 11.67 1.27
N ASP A 33 2.42 12.32 0.53
CA ASP A 33 3.55 13.09 1.06
C ASP A 33 4.43 12.29 2.04
N VAL A 34 4.53 10.98 1.81
CA VAL A 34 5.37 10.08 2.62
C VAL A 34 6.68 9.81 1.89
N ALA A 35 7.80 10.20 2.51
CA ALA A 35 9.12 9.86 2.02
C ALA A 35 9.38 8.34 2.15
N PHE A 36 9.70 7.69 1.04
CA PHE A 36 9.97 6.24 0.97
C PHE A 36 11.15 5.83 1.86
N GLU A 37 12.13 6.71 2.01
CA GLU A 37 13.35 6.50 2.80
C GLU A 37 13.09 6.45 4.30
N ASN A 38 11.99 7.05 4.77
CA ASN A 38 11.64 7.16 6.18
C ASN A 38 10.76 6.00 6.69
N LEU A 39 10.51 4.99 5.86
CA LEU A 39 9.70 3.84 6.24
C LEU A 39 10.48 2.92 7.20
N LEU A 40 10.10 2.95 8.48
CA LEU A 40 10.77 2.21 9.55
C LEU A 40 10.23 0.79 9.74
N SER A 41 8.94 0.57 9.49
CA SER A 41 8.30 -0.73 9.67
C SER A 41 7.22 -0.94 8.63
N VAL A 42 7.41 -1.97 7.80
CA VAL A 42 6.47 -2.37 6.76
C VAL A 42 5.99 -3.78 7.07
N VAL A 43 4.69 -3.95 7.29
CA VAL A 43 4.08 -5.26 7.49
C VAL A 43 3.23 -5.57 6.28
N TYR A 44 3.33 -6.76 5.71
CA TYR A 44 2.53 -7.16 4.56
C TYR A 44 1.83 -8.49 4.82
N ARG A 45 0.76 -8.73 4.06
CA ARG A 45 -0.02 -9.98 4.11
C ARG A 45 0.27 -10.88 2.92
N GLU A 46 -0.15 -12.13 3.02
CA GLU A 46 0.20 -13.22 2.11
C GLU A 46 -0.12 -12.94 0.65
N GLY A 47 -1.08 -12.05 0.37
CA GLY A 47 -1.41 -11.62 -0.97
C GLY A 47 -0.29 -10.93 -1.73
N LEU A 48 0.67 -10.33 -1.02
CA LEU A 48 1.83 -9.70 -1.64
C LEU A 48 2.97 -10.69 -1.96
N ILE A 49 2.89 -11.94 -1.52
CA ILE A 49 3.93 -12.94 -1.80
C ILE A 49 4.03 -13.15 -3.32
N GLY A 50 5.24 -13.01 -3.86
CA GLY A 50 5.50 -13.12 -5.30
C GLY A 50 5.18 -11.85 -6.10
N SER A 51 4.72 -10.76 -5.46
CA SER A 51 4.66 -9.45 -6.09
C SER A 51 6.06 -8.86 -6.28
N THR A 52 6.24 -8.01 -7.29
CA THR A 52 7.52 -7.33 -7.53
C THR A 52 7.95 -6.45 -6.35
N LEU A 53 7.00 -5.82 -5.66
CA LEU A 53 7.30 -5.04 -4.45
C LEU A 53 7.88 -5.94 -3.35
N GLU A 54 7.34 -7.16 -3.20
CA GLU A 54 7.83 -8.10 -2.20
C GLU A 54 9.28 -8.50 -2.50
N THR A 55 9.54 -8.97 -3.72
CA THR A 55 10.87 -9.42 -4.15
C THR A 55 11.92 -8.31 -4.08
N ASP A 56 11.56 -7.09 -4.47
CA ASP A 56 12.53 -6.00 -4.63
C ASP A 56 12.75 -5.20 -3.35
N TYR A 57 11.80 -5.24 -2.41
CA TYR A 57 11.83 -4.38 -1.23
C TYR A 57 11.38 -5.06 0.06
N LEU A 58 10.23 -5.74 0.09
CA LEU A 58 9.67 -6.23 1.36
C LEU A 58 10.41 -7.44 1.93
N VAL A 59 11.09 -8.25 1.12
CA VAL A 59 12.00 -9.30 1.62
C VAL A 59 13.08 -8.71 2.53
N TYR A 60 13.52 -7.48 2.27
CA TYR A 60 14.60 -6.82 3.01
C TYR A 60 14.13 -5.85 4.08
N LYS A 61 12.99 -5.18 3.85
CA LYS A 61 12.50 -4.07 4.68
C LYS A 61 11.14 -4.34 5.32
N GLY A 62 10.47 -5.41 4.91
CA GLY A 62 9.15 -5.78 5.39
C GLY A 62 9.18 -7.01 6.29
N ARG A 63 8.02 -7.27 6.91
CA ARG A 63 7.73 -8.50 7.65
C ARG A 63 6.37 -9.02 7.21
N LEU A 64 6.27 -10.32 6.93
CA LEU A 64 4.99 -11.00 6.73
C LEU A 64 4.25 -11.09 8.07
N ALA A 65 2.98 -10.66 8.11
CA ALA A 65 2.15 -10.82 9.29
C ALA A 65 1.81 -12.30 9.53
N ALA A 66 1.65 -12.69 10.81
CA ALA A 66 1.16 -14.02 11.13
C ALA A 66 -0.32 -14.16 10.74
N GLN A 67 -0.76 -15.35 10.34
CA GLN A 67 -2.16 -15.57 9.94
C GLN A 67 -3.16 -15.19 11.04
N THR A 68 -2.79 -15.38 12.30
CA THR A 68 -3.61 -15.09 13.49
C THR A 68 -3.56 -13.62 13.93
N ASP A 69 -2.84 -12.76 13.22
CA ASP A 69 -2.71 -11.34 13.59
C ASP A 69 -3.92 -10.55 13.10
N GLU A 70 -4.93 -10.40 13.97
CA GLU A 70 -6.18 -9.70 13.70
C GLU A 70 -5.99 -8.22 13.37
N ARG A 71 -4.83 -7.64 13.72
CA ARG A 71 -4.50 -6.25 13.40
C ARG A 71 -4.38 -6.01 11.89
N PHE A 72 -4.07 -7.05 11.11
CA PHE A 72 -3.81 -6.96 9.68
C PHE A 72 -4.82 -7.79 8.88
N PRO A 73 -6.10 -7.39 8.84
CA PRO A 73 -7.19 -8.23 8.35
C PRO A 73 -7.22 -8.39 6.83
N ASP A 74 -6.72 -7.40 6.07
CA ASP A 74 -6.75 -7.46 4.60
C ASP A 74 -5.62 -8.36 4.07
N PRO A 75 -5.93 -9.49 3.41
CA PRO A 75 -4.92 -10.41 2.88
C PRO A 75 -4.03 -9.80 1.79
N MET A 76 -4.47 -8.72 1.13
CA MET A 76 -3.71 -7.97 0.13
C MET A 76 -3.06 -6.71 0.72
N GLY A 77 -3.16 -6.51 2.03
CA GLY A 77 -2.75 -5.27 2.69
C GLY A 77 -1.24 -5.12 2.89
N LEU A 78 -0.77 -3.89 2.69
CA LEU A 78 0.54 -3.39 3.10
C LEU A 78 0.33 -2.33 4.19
N TYR A 79 0.96 -2.50 5.34
CA TYR A 79 0.74 -1.70 6.55
C TYR A 79 2.03 -0.99 6.95
N LEU A 80 1.95 0.33 7.09
CA LEU A 80 3.04 1.20 7.52
C LEU A 80 2.70 1.82 8.86
N ASN A 81 3.69 1.85 9.76
CA ASN A 81 3.61 2.62 11.00
C ASN A 81 4.49 3.86 10.86
N LEU A 82 3.88 5.04 10.87
CA LEU A 82 4.60 6.32 10.84
C LEU A 82 4.47 7.02 12.19
N PRO A 83 5.55 7.61 12.74
CA PRO A 83 5.57 8.28 14.04
C PRO A 83 4.80 9.62 14.11
N VAL A 84 3.76 9.78 13.27
CA VAL A 84 2.75 10.85 13.22
C VAL A 84 3.17 12.12 12.48
N THR A 85 2.48 12.36 11.36
CA THR A 85 1.67 13.57 11.18
C THR A 85 0.40 13.13 10.47
N THR A 86 -0.73 13.64 10.92
CA THR A 86 -2.09 13.44 10.39
C THR A 86 -2.08 13.33 8.86
N ILE A 87 -2.38 12.14 8.32
CA ILE A 87 -2.85 12.06 6.93
C ILE A 87 -4.27 12.60 6.98
N CYS A 88 -4.42 13.90 6.76
CA CYS A 88 -5.73 14.50 6.54
C CYS A 88 -6.17 14.05 5.14
N MET A 89 -6.99 13.01 5.09
CA MET A 89 -7.72 12.66 3.87
C MET A 89 -8.82 13.72 3.67
N ASP A 90 -8.48 14.87 3.10
CA ASP A 90 -9.49 15.88 2.74
C ASP A 90 -10.28 15.51 1.48
N GLU A 91 -9.92 14.44 0.76
CA GLU A 91 -10.69 14.00 -0.39
C GLU A 91 -10.90 12.48 -0.42
N PRO A 92 -12.14 12.00 -0.61
CA PRO A 92 -12.37 10.60 -0.92
C PRO A 92 -11.68 10.29 -2.24
N PHE A 93 -10.73 9.34 -2.20
CA PHE A 93 -10.08 8.80 -3.39
C PHE A 93 -11.12 8.01 -4.20
N LEU A 94 -11.95 8.73 -4.94
CA LEU A 94 -12.80 8.15 -5.97
C LEU A 94 -11.87 7.73 -7.11
N PRO A 95 -11.89 6.45 -7.54
CA PRO A 95 -11.26 6.10 -8.79
C PRO A 95 -11.90 6.98 -9.86
N SER A 96 -11.09 7.73 -10.61
CA SER A 96 -11.56 8.39 -11.82
C SER A 96 -12.27 7.31 -12.63
N VAL A 97 -13.60 7.39 -12.65
CA VAL A 97 -14.45 6.63 -13.56
C VAL A 97 -13.81 6.87 -14.92
N PHE A 98 -13.39 5.78 -15.58
CA PHE A 98 -13.18 5.80 -17.01
C PHE A 98 -14.50 6.30 -17.59
N ILE A 99 -14.56 7.60 -17.86
CA ILE A 99 -15.59 8.14 -18.71
C ILE A 99 -15.30 7.49 -20.05
N ASP A 100 -16.15 6.54 -20.42
CA ASP A 100 -16.34 6.14 -21.81
C ASP A 100 -16.49 7.44 -22.60
N ASP A 101 -15.41 7.84 -23.29
CA ASP A 101 -15.49 8.75 -24.43
C ASP A 101 -16.18 7.96 -25.55
N ASP A 102 -17.51 7.84 -25.45
CA ASP A 102 -18.36 7.66 -26.62
C ASP A 102 -18.33 8.99 -27.39
N LEU A 103 -17.55 9.03 -28.47
CA LEU A 103 -17.66 10.02 -29.54
C LEU A 103 -17.71 9.33 -30.91
#